data_AF-A0A3A1X842-F1
#
_entry.id   AF-A0A3A1X842-F1
#
_cell.length_a   1.000
_cell.length_b   1.000
_cell.length_c   1.000
_cell.angle_alpha   90.00
_cell.angle_beta   90.00
_cell.angle_gamma   90.00
#
_symmetry.space_group_name_H-M   'P 1'
#
loop_
_entity.id
_entity.type
_entity.pdbx_description
1 polymer ?
#
loop_
_entity_poly.entity_id
_entity_poly.type
_entity_poly.pdbx_seq_one_letter_code
_entity_poly.pdbx_strand_id
1 'polypeptide(L)' 'NHYPNIVLNTTIPRTVKIPEAPSFNQSVITYDPHGTGAVSYREAAFEIANKSDVILSVIDSKREGNE' A
#
# COMPACT_ATOMS: atom_id res chain seq x y z
N ASN A 1 12.32 7.69 -14.25
CA ASN A 1 11.11 7.76 -13.40
C ASN A 1 9.93 7.30 -14.24
N HIS A 2 9.57 6.02 -14.16
CA HIS A 2 8.73 5.36 -15.18
C HIS A 2 7.22 5.38 -14.83
N TYR A 3 6.86 5.47 -13.54
CA TYR A 3 5.47 5.40 -13.05
C TYR A 3 5.17 6.36 -11.88
N PRO A 4 5.35 7.67 -12.05
CA PRO A 4 5.31 8.63 -10.94
C PRO A 4 3.94 8.72 -10.24
N ASN A 5 2.85 8.42 -10.95
CA ASN A 5 1.49 8.56 -10.41
C ASN A 5 0.92 7.25 -9.84
N ILE A 6 1.61 6.12 -10.06
CA ILE A 6 1.12 4.78 -9.69
C ILE A 6 1.82 4.28 -8.43
N VAL A 7 3.10 4.59 -8.28
CA VAL A 7 3.92 4.11 -7.16
C VAL A 7 3.59 4.92 -5.91
N LEU A 8 3.54 4.23 -4.77
CA LEU A 8 3.39 4.83 -3.44
C LEU A 8 4.72 5.43 -2.98
N ASN A 9 4.65 6.52 -2.22
CA ASN A 9 5.82 7.10 -1.55
C ASN A 9 6.17 6.31 -0.28
N THR A 10 5.17 5.70 0.38
CA THR A 10 5.42 4.85 1.54
C THR A 10 6.22 3.62 1.16
N THR A 11 7.35 3.43 1.82
CA THR A 11 8.23 2.26 1.64
C THR A 11 7.95 1.22 2.73
N ILE A 12 7.80 -0.04 2.32
CA ILE A 12 7.68 -1.16 3.27
C ILE A 12 9.09 -1.68 3.59
N PRO A 13 9.57 -1.55 4.84
CA PRO A 13 10.91 -2.00 5.22
C PRO A 13 10.97 -3.53 5.29
N ARG A 14 12.12 -4.10 4.91
CA ARG A 14 12.39 -5.52 5.15
C ARG A 14 12.56 -5.74 6.65
N THR A 15 11.64 -6.47 7.28
CA THR A 15 11.71 -6.86 8.69
C THR A 15 11.46 -8.37 8.84
N VAL A 16 11.90 -8.97 9.94
CA VAL A 16 11.70 -10.40 10.21
C VAL A 16 10.24 -10.71 10.56
N LYS A 17 9.54 -9.77 11.20
CA LYS A 17 8.16 -9.97 11.68
C LYS A 17 7.11 -10.03 10.58
N ILE A 18 7.34 -9.36 9.44
CA ILE A 18 6.45 -9.43 8.26
C ILE A 18 6.32 -10.87 7.74
N PRO A 19 7.41 -11.60 7.43
CA PRO A 19 7.33 -12.99 6.99
C PRO A 19 7.02 -13.99 8.12
N GLU A 20 7.25 -13.65 9.39
CA GLU A 20 6.84 -14.49 10.52
C GLU A 20 5.31 -14.52 10.73
N ALA A 21 4.63 -13.38 10.60
CA ALA A 21 3.20 -13.26 10.89
C ALA A 21 2.32 -14.30 10.14
N PRO A 22 2.54 -14.61 8.84
CA PRO A 22 1.85 -15.69 8.13
C PRO A 22 1.97 -17.07 8.80
N SER A 23 3.11 -17.38 9.44
CA SER A 23 3.32 -18.66 10.13
C SER A 23 2.41 -18.81 11.35
N PHE A 24 1.96 -17.69 11.92
CA PHE A 24 0.99 -17.64 13.02
C PHE A 24 -0.46 -17.44 12.52
N ASN A 25 -0.70 -17.48 11.21
CA ASN A 25 -1.99 -17.14 10.59
C ASN A 25 -2.51 -15.75 10.99
N GLN A 26 -1.59 -14.80 11.22
CA GLN A 26 -1.93 -13.44 11.59
C GLN A 26 -1.41 -12.46 10.53
N SER A 27 -2.10 -11.33 10.38
CA SER A 27 -1.53 -10.20 9.64
C SER A 27 -0.40 -9.57 10.45
N VAL A 28 0.55 -8.91 9.79
CA VAL A 28 1.60 -8.14 10.51
C VAL A 28 1.01 -7.05 11.41
N ILE A 29 -0.18 -6.52 11.06
CA ILE A 29 -0.90 -5.51 11.84
C ILE A 29 -1.39 -6.08 13.18
N THR A 30 -1.77 -7.36 13.20
CA THR A 30 -2.23 -8.06 14.41
C THR A 30 -1.06 -8.65 15.19
N TYR A 31 -0.09 -9.24 14.50
CA TYR A 31 1.07 -9.91 15.10
C TYR A 31 2.01 -8.94 15.80
N ASP A 32 2.28 -7.77 15.20
CA ASP A 32 3.13 -6.74 15.78
C ASP A 32 2.55 -5.32 15.57
N PRO A 33 1.49 -4.94 16.30
CA PRO A 33 0.72 -3.72 16.03
C PRO A 33 1.51 -2.42 16.12
N HIS A 34 2.60 -2.42 16.89
CA HIS A 34 3.50 -1.27 17.09
C HIS A 34 4.82 -1.42 16.31
N GLY A 35 4.93 -2.48 15.50
CA GLY A 35 6.09 -2.75 14.67
C GLY A 35 6.24 -1.82 13.50
N THR A 36 7.48 -1.61 13.07
CA THR A 36 7.79 -0.82 11.86
C THR A 36 7.05 -1.36 10.64
N GLY A 37 6.94 -2.68 10.48
CA GLY A 37 6.18 -3.28 9.37
C GLY A 37 4.68 -2.93 9.43
N ALA A 38 4.05 -3.05 10.59
CA ALA A 38 2.64 -2.71 10.76
C ALA A 38 2.37 -1.21 10.54
N VAL A 39 3.26 -0.34 11.04
CA VAL A 39 3.18 1.11 10.84
C VAL A 39 3.29 1.46 9.36
N SER A 40 4.30 0.94 8.65
CA SER A 40 4.46 1.21 7.20
C SER A 40 3.29 0.70 6.36
N TYR A 41 2.67 -0.43 6.72
CA TYR A 41 1.45 -0.89 6.04
C TYR A 41 0.24 0.02 6.30
N ARG A 42 0.11 0.60 7.50
CA ARG A 42 -0.95 1.58 7.80
C ARG A 42 -0.74 2.88 7.04
N GLU A 43 0.50 3.36 6.95
CA GLU A 43 0.86 4.52 6.14
C GLU A 43 0.56 4.29 4.66
N ALA A 44 0.91 3.12 4.12
CA ALA A 44 0.62 2.77 2.73
C ALA A 44 -0.89 2.71 2.48
N ALA A 45 -1.67 2.14 3.40
CA ALA A 45 -3.12 2.12 3.32
C ALA A 45 -3.73 3.54 3.34
N PHE A 46 -3.20 4.43 4.17
CA PHE A 46 -3.60 5.83 4.21
C PHE A 46 -3.26 6.57 2.90
N GLU A 47 -2.07 6.34 2.35
CA GLU A 47 -1.67 6.92 1.05
C GLU A 47 -2.59 6.43 -0.08
N ILE A 48 -2.92 5.13 -0.11
CA ILE A 48 -3.86 4.56 -1.08
C ILE A 48 -5.23 5.23 -0.95
N ALA A 49 -5.76 5.36 0.26
CA ALA A 49 -7.05 6.00 0.50
C ALA A 49 -7.09 7.44 -0.03
N ASN A 50 -6.06 8.23 0.27
CA ASN A 50 -5.96 9.61 -0.21
C ASN A 50 -5.76 9.72 -1.73
N LYS A 51 -5.06 8.77 -2.35
CA LYS A 51 -4.86 8.73 -3.81
C LYS A 51 -6.07 8.16 -4.56
N SER A 52 -7.02 7.52 -3.89
CA SER A 52 -8.14 6.82 -4.53
C SER A 52 -8.90 7.71 -5.50
N ASP A 53 -9.23 8.94 -5.12
CA ASP A 53 -10.01 9.86 -5.98
C ASP A 53 -9.23 10.27 -7.25
N VAL A 54 -7.91 10.45 -7.12
CA VAL A 54 -7.02 10.78 -8.23
C VAL A 54 -6.85 9.58 -9.16
N ILE A 55 -6.71 8.36 -8.61
CA ILE A 55 -6.53 7.16 -9.42
C ILE A 55 -7.82 6.76 -10.13
N LEU A 56 -8.97 6.86 -9.46
CA LEU A 56 -10.27 6.57 -10.06
C LEU A 56 -10.54 7.47 -11.26
N SER A 57 -10.30 8.79 -11.13
CA SER A 57 -10.43 9.73 -12.25
C SER A 57 -9.45 9.43 -13.39
N VAL A 58 -8.19 9.07 -13.09
CA VAL A 58 -7.22 8.68 -14.13
C VAL A 58 -7.63 7.40 -14.86
N ILE A 59 -8.18 6.41 -14.15
CA ILE A 59 -8.66 5.16 -14.74
C ILE A 59 -9.87 5.45 -15.64
N ASP A 60 -10.80 6.29 -15.20
CA ASP A 60 -11.98 6.65 -15.98
C ASP A 60 -11.60 7.41 -17.25
N SER A 61 -10.69 8.40 -17.17
CA SER A 61 -10.16 9.09 -18.35
C SER A 61 -9.44 8.15 -19.34
N LYS A 62 -8.82 7.07 -18.85
CA LYS A 62 -8.17 6.07 -19.71
C LYS A 62 -9.16 5.09 -20.34
N ARG A 63 -10.35 4.91 -19.76
CA ARG A 63 -11.45 4.15 -20.37
C ARG A 63 -12.12 4.94 -21.49
N GLU A 64 -12.35 6.23 -21.28
CA GLU A 64 -12.98 7.14 -22.25
C GLU A 64 -12.11 7.40 -23.50
N GLY A 65 -10.77 7.33 -23.38
CA GLY A 65 -9.86 7.53 -24.50
C GLY A 65 -9.55 6.29 -25.37
N ASN A 66 -10.21 5.15 -25.11
CA ASN A 66 -10.09 3.92 -25.91
C ASN A 66 -11.35 3.64 -26.75
N GLU A 67 -12.12 4.69 -27.06
CA GLU A 67 -13.20 4.73 -28.06
C GLU A 67 -12.83 5.73 -29.16
#